data_AF-A0AAW1J0J7-F1
#
_entry.id   AF-A0AAW1J0J7-F1
#
_cell.length_a   1.000
_cell.length_b   1.000
_cell.length_c   1.000
_cell.angle_alpha   90.00
_cell.angle_beta   90.00
_cell.angle_gamma   90.00
#
_symmetry.space_group_name_H-M   'P 1'
#
loop_
_entity.id
_entity.type
_entity.pdbx_description
1 polymer ?
#
loop_
_entity_poly.entity_id
_entity_poly.type
_entity_poly.pdbx_seq_one_letter_code
_entity_poly.pdbx_strand_id
1 'polypeptide(L)'
;MPYKYIGRTHSFKGKTLWEIVGSLKNFGVGRLVVRNTLTERYPEPSYYRILKVETLPQPKEQSVDNLRKVKNLQVIKPIIV
;
A
#
# COMPACT_ATOMS: atom_id res chain seq x y z
N MET A 1 -6.03 35.56 -7.26
CA MET A 1 -4.60 35.34 -7.63
C MET A 1 -4.51 34.04 -8.41
N PRO A 2 -4.27 34.06 -9.72
CA PRO A 2 -4.27 32.83 -10.53
C PRO A 2 -3.01 32.01 -10.26
N TYR A 3 -3.19 30.77 -9.82
CA TYR A 3 -2.10 29.81 -9.63
C TYR A 3 -1.88 29.02 -10.92
N LYS A 4 -0.66 29.04 -11.45
CA LYS A 4 -0.25 28.24 -12.61
C LYS A 4 0.62 27.10 -12.12
N TYR A 5 0.10 25.87 -12.19
CA TYR A 5 0.89 24.68 -11.90
C TYR A 5 1.87 24.44 -13.06
N ILE A 6 3.17 24.36 -12.75
CA ILE A 6 4.23 24.07 -13.73
C ILE A 6 4.78 22.68 -13.43
N GLY A 7 4.75 21.76 -14.41
CA GLY A 7 5.26 20.39 -14.28
C GLY A 7 4.28 19.30 -14.73
N ARG A 8 4.67 18.02 -14.57
CA ARG A 8 3.82 16.87 -14.90
C ARG A 8 2.74 16.71 -13.84
N THR A 9 1.48 16.82 -14.25
CA THR A 9 0.34 16.63 -13.35
C THR A 9 0.16 15.15 -13.00
N HIS A 10 -0.10 14.85 -11.72
CA HIS A 10 -0.45 13.52 -11.25
C HIS A 10 -1.73 13.61 -10.42
N SER A 11 -2.65 12.66 -10.64
CA SER A 11 -3.91 12.55 -9.90
C SER A 11 -3.84 11.59 -8.70
N PHE A 12 -2.64 11.22 -8.24
CA PHE A 12 -2.48 10.36 -7.08
C PHE A 12 -2.88 11.09 -5.80
N LYS A 13 -3.89 10.57 -5.13
CA LYS A 13 -4.44 11.12 -3.87
C LYS A 13 -4.56 9.99 -2.86
N GLY A 14 -4.34 10.31 -1.58
CA GLY A 14 -4.52 9.38 -0.46
C GLY A 14 -3.26 8.61 -0.04
N LYS A 15 -3.46 7.58 0.79
CA LYS A 15 -2.39 6.72 1.32
C LYS A 15 -1.93 5.73 0.26
N THR A 16 -0.67 5.33 0.35
CA THR A 16 -0.12 4.29 -0.52
C THR A 16 -0.74 2.92 -0.19
N LEU A 17 -0.72 2.01 -1.16
CA LEU A 17 -1.20 0.64 -0.97
C LEU A 17 -0.50 -0.04 0.22
N TRP A 18 0.80 0.19 0.36
CA TRP A 18 1.62 -0.37 1.44
C TRP A 18 1.19 0.12 2.83
N GLU A 19 0.88 1.41 2.98
CA GLU A 19 0.38 1.95 4.26
C GLU A 19 -1.00 1.40 4.61
N ILE A 20 -1.86 1.19 3.61
CA ILE A 20 -3.19 0.60 3.79
C ILE A 20 -3.05 -0.86 4.24
N VAL A 21 -2.29 -1.66 3.48
CA VAL A 21 -2.06 -3.09 3.74
C VAL A 21 -1.37 -3.31 5.08
N GLY A 22 -0.40 -2.46 5.45
CA GLY A 22 0.33 -2.55 6.72
C GLY A 22 -0.51 -2.21 7.96
N SER A 23 -1.60 -1.46 7.81
CA SER A 23 -2.52 -1.12 8.91
C SER A 23 -3.60 -2.19 9.14
N LEU A 24 -3.81 -3.10 8.19
CA LEU A 24 -4.90 -4.08 8.23
C LEU A 24 -4.44 -5.38 8.92
N LYS A 25 -5.32 -5.96 9.76
CA LYS A 25 -5.12 -7.31 10.29
C LYS A 25 -4.97 -8.31 9.14
N ASN A 26 -3.98 -9.21 9.23
CA ASN A 26 -3.62 -10.19 8.20
C ASN A 26 -3.35 -9.54 6.83
N PHE A 27 -2.84 -8.31 6.81
CA PHE A 27 -2.49 -7.57 5.59
C PHE A 27 -3.68 -7.38 4.61
N GLY A 28 -4.92 -7.51 5.08
CA GLY A 28 -6.11 -7.33 4.24
C GLY A 28 -6.29 -8.38 3.14
N VAL A 29 -5.68 -9.58 3.27
CA VAL A 29 -5.89 -10.69 2.33
C VAL A 29 -7.38 -11.01 2.20
N GLY A 30 -7.85 -11.14 0.96
CA GLY A 30 -9.25 -11.39 0.62
C GLY A 30 -10.10 -10.14 0.40
N ARG A 31 -9.58 -8.93 0.67
CA ARG A 31 -10.29 -7.67 0.40
C ARG A 31 -10.07 -7.16 -1.03
N LEU A 32 -11.00 -6.31 -1.47
CA LEU A 32 -10.91 -5.57 -2.72
C LEU A 32 -10.29 -4.19 -2.49
N VAL A 33 -9.42 -3.77 -3.42
CA VAL A 33 -8.79 -2.46 -3.44
C VAL A 33 -9.04 -1.80 -4.79
N VAL A 34 -9.39 -0.52 -4.74
CA VAL A 34 -9.62 0.29 -5.93
C VAL A 34 -8.58 1.41 -5.98
N ARG A 35 -8.11 1.74 -7.18
CA ARG A 35 -7.29 2.94 -7.41
C ARG A 35 -8.19 4.03 -7.98
N ASN A 36 -8.12 5.23 -7.41
CA ASN A 36 -8.88 6.40 -7.87
C ASN A 36 -8.73 6.63 -9.38
N THR A 37 -7.52 6.47 -9.93
CA THR A 37 -7.27 6.65 -11.37
C THR A 37 -8.03 5.68 -12.26
N LEU A 38 -8.34 4.46 -11.78
CA LEU A 38 -9.15 3.51 -12.53
C LEU A 38 -10.63 3.90 -12.49
N THR A 39 -11.13 4.30 -11.32
CA THR A 39 -12.52 4.78 -11.16
C THR A 39 -12.79 6.06 -11.96
N GLU A 40 -11.81 6.96 -12.06
CA GLU A 40 -11.95 8.20 -12.85
C GLU A 40 -11.88 7.96 -14.36
N ARG A 41 -11.14 6.93 -14.80
CA ARG A 41 -10.89 6.69 -16.24
C ARG A 41 -11.95 5.78 -16.86
N TYR A 42 -12.43 4.80 -16.11
CA TYR A 42 -13.34 3.77 -16.62
C TYR A 42 -14.63 3.77 -15.81
N PRO A 43 -15.81 3.81 -16.45
CA PRO A 43 -17.10 3.78 -15.76
C PRO A 43 -17.42 2.40 -15.17
N GLU A 44 -16.70 1.36 -15.58
CA GLU A 44 -16.88 0.00 -15.10
C GLU A 44 -16.17 -0.25 -13.75
N PRO A 45 -16.76 -1.09 -12.86
CA PRO A 45 -16.17 -1.37 -11.56
C PRO A 45 -14.85 -2.13 -11.70
N SER A 46 -13.75 -1.40 -11.55
CA SER A 46 -12.38 -1.94 -11.66
C SER A 46 -11.72 -2.04 -10.29
N TYR A 47 -11.41 -3.26 -9.86
CA TYR A 47 -10.81 -3.54 -8.55
C TYR A 47 -9.73 -4.62 -8.62
N TYR A 48 -8.83 -4.60 -7.65
CA TYR A 48 -7.85 -5.64 -7.39
C TYR A 48 -8.25 -6.42 -6.14
N ARG A 49 -8.12 -7.73 -6.18
CA ARG A 49 -8.26 -8.57 -4.99
C ARG A 49 -6.88 -8.87 -4.40
N ILE A 50 -6.72 -8.63 -3.10
CA ILE A 50 -5.49 -9.00 -2.40
C ILE A 50 -5.48 -10.52 -2.19
N LEU A 51 -4.64 -11.23 -2.93
CA LEU A 51 -4.49 -12.68 -2.80
C LEU A 51 -3.39 -13.06 -1.81
N LYS A 52 -2.24 -12.40 -1.92
CA LYS A 52 -1.07 -12.64 -1.09
C LYS A 52 -0.34 -11.31 -0.90
N VAL A 53 0.23 -11.12 0.29
CA VAL A 53 1.11 -9.99 0.59
C VAL A 53 2.42 -10.57 1.10
N GLU A 54 3.50 -10.28 0.38
CA GLU A 54 4.85 -10.62 0.81
C GLU A 54 5.53 -9.34 1.29
N THR A 55 5.83 -9.31 2.58
CA THR A 55 6.56 -8.20 3.21
C THR A 55 8.05 -8.42 3.04
N LEU A 56 8.80 -7.33 2.85
CA LEU A 56 10.25 -7.40 2.84
C LEU A 56 10.79 -7.69 4.26
N PRO A 57 11.91 -8.43 4.38
CA PRO A 57 12.58 -8.60 5.66
C PRO A 57 12.95 -7.23 6.25
N GLN A 58 12.97 -7.14 7.58
CA GLN A 58 13.38 -5.90 8.24
C GLN A 58 14.83 -5.57 7.81
N PRO A 59 15.06 -4.40 7.20
CA PRO A 59 16.40 -4.03 6.77
C PRO A 59 17.29 -3.88 8.01
N LYS A 60 18.53 -4.36 7.93
CA LYS A 60 19.52 -4.25 9.01
C LYS A 60 19.82 -2.80 9.38
N GLU A 61 19.68 -1.88 8.43
CA GLU A 61 19.89 -0.45 8.59
C GLU A 61 18.64 0.36 8.23
N GLN A 62 18.31 1.34 9.05
CA GLN A 62 17.17 2.23 8.84
C GLN A 62 17.61 3.38 7.92
N SER A 63 17.28 3.29 6.62
CA SER A 63 17.45 4.39 5.67
C SER A 63 16.10 5.07 5.37
N VAL A 64 16.14 6.28 4.82
CA VAL A 64 14.93 7.00 4.35
C VAL A 64 14.11 6.19 3.35
N ASP A 65 14.77 5.38 2.53
CA ASP A 65 14.12 4.47 1.56
C ASP A 65 13.38 3.31 2.23
N ASN A 66 13.71 2.99 3.48
CA ASN A 66 13.14 1.88 4.24
C ASN A 66 11.91 2.26 5.08
N LEU A 67 11.52 3.54 5.09
CA LEU A 67 10.39 4.03 5.91
C LEU A 67 9.02 3.55 5.45
N ARG A 68 8.82 3.30 4.14
CA ARG A 68 7.50 2.99 3.56
C ARG A 68 7.23 1.50 3.29
N LYS A 69 8.18 0.63 3.62
CA LYS A 69 8.05 -0.82 3.38
C LYS A 69 7.25 -1.45 4.51
N VAL A 70 6.24 -2.26 4.17
CA VAL A 70 5.49 -3.04 5.18
C VAL A 70 6.45 -4.06 5.79
N LYS A 71 6.65 -3.93 7.10
CA LYS A 71 7.50 -4.82 7.90
C LYS A 71 6.70 -6.04 8.30
N ASN A 72 7.27 -7.23 8.18
CA ASN A 72 6.65 -8.41 8.77
C ASN A 72 6.73 -8.28 10.30
N LEU A 73 5.59 -8.00 10.94
CA LEU A 73 5.42 -8.06 12.39
C LEU A 73 4.95 -9.44 12.86
N GLN A 74 4.97 -10.45 11.98
CA GLN A 74 4.88 -11.84 12.40
C GLN A 74 6.18 -12.21 13.10
N VAL A 75 6.29 -11.80 14.37
CA VAL A 75 7.02 -12.56 15.37
C VAL A 75 6.41 -13.95 15.27
N ILE A 76 7.15 -14.86 14.65
CA ILE A 76 6.96 -16.29 14.77
C ILE A 76 7.07 -16.52 16.28
N LYS A 77 5.94 -16.45 17.02
CA LYS A 77 5.92 -16.92 18.39
C LYS A 77 6.21 -18.42 18.25
N PRO A 78 7.36 -18.92 18.74
CA PRO A 78 7.58 -20.35 18.73
C PRO A 78 6.43 -20.96 19.54
N ILE A 79 5.64 -21.79 18.87
CA ILE A 79 4.72 -22.68 19.54
C ILE A 79 5.62 -23.68 20.25
N ILE A 80 5.91 -23.41 21.52
CA ILE A 80 6.49 -24.39 22.43
C ILE A 80 5.31 -25.27 22.85
N VAL A 81 5.23 -26.48 22.30
CA VAL A 81 4.46 -27.60 22.83
C VAL A 81 5.43 -28.76 23.01
#